data_AF-A0A845QQY5-F1
#
_entry.id   AF-A0A845QQY5-F1
#
_cell.length_a   1.000
_cell.length_b   1.000
_cell.length_c   1.000
_cell.angle_alpha   90.00
_cell.angle_beta   90.00
_cell.angle_gamma   90.00
#
_symmetry.space_group_name_H-M   'P 1'
#
loop_
_entity.id
_entity.type
_entity.pdbx_description
1 polymer ?
#
loop_
_entity_poly.entity_id
_entity_poly.type
_entity_poly.pdbx_seq_one_letter_code
_entity_poly.pdbx_strand_id
1 'polypeptide(L)'
;MSEEKTFTQEEVNQIVQERLQREKNKQPELEQREKKLAKREKAFNAKELLQKHNLPEEFQSFLEASEDMNAAVMQITQGINACKASTKPVYEPRGGEPHDKSEDIRRSFGLYD
;
A
#
# COMPACT_ATOMS: atom_id res chain seq x y z
N MET A 1 -48.57 37.60 -27.08
CA MET A 1 -49.29 36.31 -27.15
C MET A 1 -48.24 35.23 -27.06
N SER A 2 -48.13 34.56 -25.91
CA SER A 2 -47.18 33.47 -25.73
C SER A 2 -47.75 32.24 -26.44
N GLU A 3 -47.08 31.79 -27.51
CA GLU A 3 -47.47 30.57 -28.22
C GLU A 3 -47.41 29.37 -27.26
N GLU A 4 -48.56 28.76 -26.97
CA GLU A 4 -48.63 27.45 -26.33
C GLU A 4 -48.11 26.40 -27.32
N LYS A 5 -46.82 26.08 -27.22
CA LYS A 5 -46.21 24.96 -27.94
C LYS A 5 -46.75 23.66 -27.36
N THR A 6 -47.66 23.02 -28.09
CA THR A 6 -48.14 21.67 -27.81
C THR A 6 -47.13 20.67 -28.38
N PHE A 7 -46.60 19.82 -27.52
CA PHE A 7 -45.66 18.79 -27.95
C PHE A 7 -46.42 17.67 -28.67
N THR A 8 -45.86 17.24 -29.80
CA THR A 8 -46.29 16.02 -30.46
C THR A 8 -45.81 14.79 -29.68
N GLN A 9 -46.49 13.65 -29.84
CA GLN A 9 -46.11 12.42 -29.16
C GLN A 9 -44.69 11.95 -29.55
N GLU A 10 -44.27 12.24 -30.78
CA GLU A 10 -42.91 11.95 -31.27
C GLU A 10 -41.86 12.80 -30.56
N GLU A 11 -42.12 14.10 -30.37
CA GLU A 11 -41.24 15.00 -29.60
C GLU A 11 -41.15 14.57 -28.13
N VAL A 12 -42.28 14.17 -27.53
CA VAL A 12 -42.29 13.63 -26.16
C VAL A 12 -41.42 12.38 -26.07
N ASN A 13 -41.54 11.46 -27.03
CA ASN A 13 -40.74 10.24 -27.04
C ASN A 13 -39.24 10.55 -27.19
N GLN A 14 -38.86 11.51 -28.04
CA GLN A 14 -37.47 11.96 -28.18
C GLN A 14 -36.92 12.56 -26.89
N ILE A 15 -37.69 13.45 -26.24
CA ILE A 15 -37.28 14.10 -24.98
C ILE A 15 -37.08 13.05 -23.86
N VAL A 16 -37.96 12.06 -23.79
CA VAL A 16 -37.87 10.97 -22.81
C VAL A 16 -36.64 10.11 -23.07
N GLN A 17 -36.39 9.73 -24.33
CA GLN A 17 -35.19 8.97 -24.71
C GLN A 17 -33.90 9.73 -24.40
N GLU A 18 -33.84 11.02 -24.70
CA GLU A 18 -32.68 11.87 -24.44
C GLU A 18 -32.41 12.00 -22.93
N ARG A 19 -33.45 12.21 -22.11
CA ARG A 19 -33.30 12.23 -20.65
C ARG A 19 -32.83 10.89 -20.10
N LEU A 20 -33.39 9.78 -20.59
CA LEU A 20 -32.98 8.43 -20.21
C LEU A 20 -31.52 8.14 -20.60
N GLN A 21 -31.08 8.56 -21.78
CA GLN A 21 -29.70 8.41 -22.22
C GLN A 21 -28.75 9.26 -21.37
N ARG A 22 -29.09 10.53 -21.11
CA ARG A 22 -28.28 11.41 -20.25
C ARG A 22 -28.16 10.86 -18.84
N GLU A 23 -29.23 10.32 -18.26
CA GLU A 23 -29.18 9.68 -16.94
C GLU A 23 -28.34 8.39 -16.95
N LYS A 24 -28.51 7.53 -17.96
CA LYS A 24 -27.70 6.31 -18.11
C LYS A 24 -26.22 6.59 -18.33
N ASN A 25 -25.86 7.70 -18.97
CA ASN A 25 -24.47 8.06 -19.21
C ASN A 25 -23.77 8.69 -17.99
N LYS A 26 -24.53 9.27 -17.05
CA LYS A 26 -23.96 9.78 -15.78
C LYS A 26 -23.50 8.65 -14.86
N GLN A 27 -24.22 7.52 -14.83
CA GLN A 27 -23.88 6.38 -13.99
C GLN A 27 -22.47 5.79 -14.23
N PRO A 28 -22.06 5.48 -15.48
CA PRO A 28 -20.72 4.94 -15.75
C PRO A 28 -19.61 5.97 -15.52
N GLU A 29 -19.87 7.26 -15.71
CA GLU A 29 -18.89 8.32 -15.44
C GLU A 29 -18.63 8.48 -13.93
N LEU A 30 -19.69 8.41 -13.12
CA LEU A 30 -19.60 8.41 -11.65
C LEU A 30 -18.88 7.17 -11.14
N GLU A 31 -19.23 5.98 -11.63
CA GLU A 31 -18.55 4.73 -11.25
C GLU A 31 -17.06 4.74 -11.59
N GLN A 32 -16.68 5.26 -12.76
CA GLN A 32 -15.27 5.39 -13.13
C GLN A 32 -14.53 6.36 -12.22
N ARG A 33 -15.19 7.46 -11.83
CA ARG A 33 -14.62 8.45 -10.91
C ARG A 33 -14.43 7.87 -9.52
N GLU A 34 -15.42 7.13 -9.00
CA GLU A 34 -15.33 6.41 -7.72
C GLU A 34 -14.21 5.37 -7.73
N LYS A 35 -14.13 4.55 -8.77
CA LYS A 35 -13.06 3.54 -8.91
C LYS A 35 -11.66 4.19 -8.96
N LYS A 36 -11.52 5.34 -9.63
CA LYS A 36 -10.26 6.11 -9.65
C LYS A 36 -9.93 6.70 -8.28
N LEU A 37 -10.94 7.22 -7.57
CA LEU A 37 -10.76 7.78 -6.23
C LEU A 37 -10.32 6.70 -5.25
N ALA A 38 -11.04 5.57 -5.22
CA ALA A 38 -10.75 4.44 -4.33
C ALA A 38 -9.34 3.88 -4.53
N LYS A 39 -8.88 3.77 -5.78
CA LYS A 39 -7.49 3.37 -6.07
C LYS A 39 -6.47 4.35 -5.49
N ARG A 40 -6.71 5.66 -5.62
CA ARG A 40 -5.83 6.70 -5.11
C ARG A 40 -5.81 6.74 -3.59
N GLU A 41 -6.96 6.59 -2.95
CA GLU A 41 -7.09 6.50 -1.49
C GLU A 41 -6.37 5.27 -0.95
N LYS A 42 -6.53 4.11 -1.60
CA LYS A 42 -5.84 2.88 -1.22
C LYS A 42 -4.32 3.02 -1.31
N ALA A 43 -3.82 3.60 -2.41
CA ALA A 43 -2.39 3.86 -2.58
C ALA A 43 -1.84 4.84 -1.53
N PHE A 44 -2.58 5.89 -1.21
CA PHE A 44 -2.17 6.86 -0.19
C PHE A 44 -2.13 6.24 1.21
N ASN A 45 -3.15 5.46 1.56
CA ASN A 45 -3.21 4.74 2.84
C ASN A 45 -2.07 3.70 2.96
N ALA A 46 -1.78 2.96 1.89
CA ALA A 46 -0.63 2.05 1.85
C ALA A 46 0.68 2.79 2.15
N LYS A 47 0.93 3.94 1.51
CA LYS A 47 2.12 4.77 1.80
C LYS A 47 2.18 5.25 3.23
N GLU A 48 1.06 5.73 3.78
CA GLU A 48 0.99 6.21 5.17
C GLU A 48 1.32 5.09 6.17
N LEU A 49 0.78 3.89 5.95
CA LEU A 49 1.07 2.72 6.79
C LEU A 49 2.54 2.31 6.70
N LEU A 50 3.14 2.31 5.51
CA LEU A 50 4.56 1.98 5.35
C LEU A 50 5.44 2.99 6.10
N GLN A 51 5.16 4.28 5.98
CA GLN A 51 5.90 5.32 6.68
C GLN A 51 5.75 5.20 8.20
N LYS A 52 4.54 4.96 8.71
CA LYS A 52 4.28 4.76 10.15
C LYS A 52 5.07 3.59 10.73
N HIS A 53 5.21 2.51 9.96
CA HIS A 53 5.91 1.30 10.40
C HIS A 53 7.40 1.25 10.00
N ASN A 54 7.94 2.34 9.42
CA ASN A 54 9.30 2.40 8.89
C ASN A 54 9.62 1.25 7.92
N LEU A 55 8.63 0.88 7.09
CA LEU A 55 8.75 -0.18 6.10
C LEU A 55 9.18 0.39 4.73
N PRO A 56 9.97 -0.36 3.95
CA PRO A 56 10.34 -0.01 2.58
C PRO A 56 9.14 0.27 1.67
N GLU A 57 9.27 1.23 0.76
CA GLU A 57 8.25 1.56 -0.25
C GLU A 57 7.97 0.41 -1.23
N GLU A 58 8.89 -0.55 -1.36
CA GLU A 58 8.73 -1.74 -2.19
C GLU A 58 7.49 -2.57 -1.82
N PHE A 59 7.09 -2.53 -0.53
CA PHE A 59 5.91 -3.22 -0.04
C PHE A 59 4.59 -2.55 -0.42
N GLN A 60 4.61 -1.36 -1.03
CA GLN A 60 3.39 -0.64 -1.40
C GLN A 60 2.50 -1.45 -2.35
N SER A 61 3.10 -2.06 -3.36
CA SER A 61 2.39 -2.92 -4.32
C SER A 61 1.72 -4.12 -3.64
N PHE A 62 2.37 -4.68 -2.61
CA PHE A 62 1.85 -5.80 -1.82
C PHE A 62 0.68 -5.37 -0.94
N LEU A 63 0.78 -4.21 -0.28
CA LEU A 63 -0.32 -3.66 0.52
C LEU A 63 -1.54 -3.28 -0.33
N GLU A 64 -1.32 -2.70 -1.51
CA GLU A 64 -2.40 -2.38 -2.45
C GLU A 64 -3.14 -3.62 -2.97
N ALA A 65 -2.47 -4.78 -3.03
CA ALA A 65 -3.08 -6.06 -3.39
C ALA A 65 -3.85 -6.71 -2.23
N SER A 66 -3.47 -6.44 -0.97
CA SER A 66 -4.14 -6.99 0.21
C SER A 66 -5.54 -6.38 0.42
N GLU A 67 -6.47 -7.18 0.92
CA GLU A 67 -7.77 -6.71 1.41
C GLU A 67 -7.58 -5.99 2.75
N ASP A 68 -6.81 -6.61 3.67
CA ASP A 68 -6.48 -6.07 4.98
C ASP A 68 -5.03 -5.59 5.03
N MET A 69 -4.83 -4.28 4.82
CA MET A 69 -3.49 -3.67 4.83
C MET A 69 -2.82 -3.73 6.22
N ASN A 70 -3.58 -3.57 7.31
CA ASN A 70 -3.03 -3.65 8.67
C ASN A 70 -2.51 -5.05 9.01
N ALA A 71 -3.24 -6.10 8.62
CA ALA A 71 -2.80 -7.48 8.83
C ALA A 71 -1.53 -7.79 8.03
N ALA A 72 -1.46 -7.32 6.77
CA ALA A 72 -0.28 -7.46 5.92
C ALA A 72 0.94 -6.76 6.53
N VAL A 73 0.80 -5.51 6.99
CA VAL A 73 1.87 -4.76 7.69
C VAL A 73 2.34 -5.51 8.94
N MET A 74 1.41 -6.05 9.72
CA MET A 74 1.75 -6.82 10.92
C MET A 74 2.56 -8.07 10.57
N GLN A 75 2.17 -8.82 9.53
CA GLN A 75 2.91 -10.00 9.07
C GLN A 75 4.30 -9.65 8.56
N ILE A 76 4.43 -8.59 7.75
CA ILE A 76 5.74 -8.10 7.28
C ILE A 76 6.65 -7.76 8.46
N THR A 77 6.11 -7.01 9.43
CA THR A 77 6.85 -6.60 10.63
C THR A 77 7.30 -7.81 11.45
N GLN A 78 6.40 -8.78 11.65
CA GLN A 78 6.72 -10.03 12.34
C GLN A 78 7.81 -10.83 11.62
N GLY A 79 7.73 -10.96 10.29
CA GLY A 79 8.75 -11.64 9.49
C GLY A 79 10.12 -10.99 9.61
N ILE A 80 10.19 -9.65 9.50
CA ILE A 80 11.43 -8.89 9.68
C ILE A 80 12.03 -9.14 11.08
N ASN A 81 11.19 -9.11 12.12
CA ASN A 81 11.63 -9.34 13.50
C ASN A 81 12.12 -10.78 13.73
N ALA A 82 11.45 -11.77 13.12
CA ALA A 82 11.87 -13.17 13.18
C ALA A 82 13.25 -13.37 12.52
N CYS A 83 13.48 -12.75 11.35
CA CYS A 83 14.79 -12.79 10.70
C CYS A 83 15.89 -12.16 11.57
N LYS A 84 15.63 -11.00 12.19
CA LYS A 84 16.57 -10.36 13.13
C LYS A 84 16.87 -11.21 14.36
N ALA A 85 15.91 -11.99 14.84
CA ALA A 85 16.11 -12.88 15.99
C ALA A 85 17.03 -14.07 15.67
N SER A 86 17.04 -14.54 14.41
CA SER A 86 17.91 -15.65 13.98
C SER A 86 19.36 -15.26 13.71
N THR A 87 19.68 -13.97 13.53
CA THR A 87 21.04 -13.50 13.22
C THR A 87 21.96 -13.34 14.44
N LYS A 88 21.65 -14.00 15.57
CA LYS A 88 22.59 -14.00 16.70
C LYS A 88 23.91 -14.67 16.25
N PRO A 89 25.07 -14.04 16.49
CA PRO A 89 26.34 -14.66 16.15
C PRO A 89 26.46 -15.99 16.90
N VAL A 90 26.85 -17.04 16.18
CA VAL A 90 26.99 -18.42 16.70
C VAL A 90 27.99 -18.52 17.86
N TYR A 91 28.81 -17.49 18.07
CA TYR A 91 29.81 -17.44 19.14
C TYR A 91 29.58 -16.23 20.06
N GLU A 92 29.08 -16.51 21.27
CA GLU A 92 29.12 -15.63 22.43
C GLU A 92 30.03 -16.29 23.49
N PRO A 93 31.29 -15.83 23.69
CA PRO A 93 32.18 -16.44 24.66
C PRO A 93 31.60 -16.32 26.07
N ARG A 94 31.41 -17.47 26.73
CA ARG A 94 30.81 -17.60 28.06
C ARG A 94 31.84 -17.28 29.14
N GLY A 95 32.29 -16.02 29.19
CA GLY A 95 33.25 -15.54 30.18
C GLY A 95 34.57 -15.10 29.55
N GLY A 96 34.62 -13.84 29.14
CA GLY A 96 35.82 -13.10 28.75
C GLY A 96 35.45 -11.63 28.62
N GLU A 97 36.35 -10.72 29.01
CA GLU A 97 36.18 -9.31 28.66
C GLU A 97 36.01 -9.17 27.14
N PRO A 98 35.21 -8.21 26.65
CA PRO A 98 35.05 -7.97 25.23
C PRO A 98 36.40 -7.56 24.63
N HIS A 99 37.18 -8.53 24.15
CA HIS A 99 38.40 -8.26 23.40
C HIS A 99 38.02 -7.84 21.98
N ASP A 100 38.72 -6.83 21.47
CA ASP A 100 38.65 -6.51 20.05
C ASP A 100 39.05 -7.76 19.26
N LYS A 101 38.22 -8.16 18.28
CA LYS A 101 38.46 -9.34 17.45
C LYS A 101 39.82 -9.28 16.76
N SER A 102 40.34 -8.08 16.52
CA SER A 102 41.67 -7.86 15.97
C SER A 102 42.77 -8.38 16.92
N GLU A 103 42.63 -8.16 18.22
CA GLU A 103 43.57 -8.59 19.27
C GLU A 103 43.56 -10.11 19.44
N ASP A 104 42.37 -10.74 19.45
CA ASP A 104 42.24 -12.20 19.59
C ASP A 104 42.87 -12.94 18.41
N ILE A 105 42.70 -12.40 17.20
CA ILE A 105 43.33 -12.94 15.99
C ILE A 105 44.86 -12.76 16.09
N ARG A 106 45.34 -11.56 16.44
CA ARG A 106 46.79 -11.32 16.62
C ARG A 106 47.40 -12.22 17.70
N ARG A 107 46.69 -12.47 18.80
CA ARG A 107 47.06 -13.43 19.86
C ARG A 107 47.25 -14.83 19.31
N SER A 108 46.28 -15.30 18.55
CA SER A 108 46.24 -16.67 18.02
C SER A 108 47.37 -16.93 17.02
N PHE A 109 47.77 -15.90 16.27
CA PHE A 109 48.87 -15.97 15.30
C PHE A 109 50.23 -15.53 15.88
N GLY A 110 50.32 -15.21 17.17
CA GLY A 110 51.56 -14.78 17.82
C GLY A 110 52.11 -13.45 17.31
N LEU A 111 51.24 -12.58 16.79
CA LEU A 111 51.57 -11.29 16.17
C LEU A 111 51.41 -10.13 17.16
N TYR A 112 51.95 -10.27 18.37
CA TYR A 112 52.06 -9.15 19.30
C TYR A 112 53.26 -8.29 18.90
N ASP A 113 53.01 -7.02 18.62
CA ASP A 113 54.05 -5.98 18.59
C ASP A 113 54.47 -5.62 20.03
#